data_AF-A0A7V3XJE4-F1
#
_entry.id   AF-A0A7V3XJE4-F1
#
_cell.length_a   1.000
_cell.length_b   1.000
_cell.length_c   1.000
_cell.angle_alpha   90.00
_cell.angle_beta   90.00
_cell.angle_gamma   90.00
#
_symmetry.space_group_name_H-M   'P 1'
#
loop_
_entity.id
_entity.type
_entity.pdbx_description
1 polymer ?
#
loop_
_entity_poly.entity_id
_entity_poly.type
_entity_poly.pdbx_seq_one_letter_code
_entity_poly.pdbx_strand_id
1 'polypeptide(L)' 'MPEISRFLGIIISMNYNDHAPPHFHARYGDDQAIIEIQTLHREELLEDWRLARASAPLKRIAPLA' A
#
# COMPACT_ATOMS: atom_id res chain seq x y z
N MET A 1 -6.88 -15.06 3.67
CA MET A 1 -5.97 -13.95 3.33
C MET A 1 -4.95 -13.77 4.44
N PRO A 2 -3.65 -14.02 4.19
CA PRO A 2 -2.60 -13.72 5.17
C PRO A 2 -2.58 -12.25 5.58
N GLU A 3 -2.42 -11.98 6.88
CA GLU A 3 -2.17 -10.63 7.41
C GLU A 3 -0.70 -10.25 7.18
N ILE A 4 -0.47 -9.07 6.60
CA ILE A 4 0.87 -8.54 6.28
C ILE A 4 1.28 -7.48 7.30
N SER A 5 0.34 -6.67 7.78
CA SER A 5 0.61 -5.57 8.70
C SER A 5 -0.65 -5.19 9.48
N ARG A 6 -0.44 -4.60 10.66
CA ARG A 6 -1.51 -4.06 11.50
C ARG A 6 -1.04 -2.81 12.22
N PHE A 7 -1.86 -1.76 12.17
CA PHE A 7 -1.61 -0.51 12.87
C PHE A 7 -2.94 0.22 13.11
N LEU A 8 -3.08 0.89 14.26
CA LEU A 8 -4.27 1.70 14.60
C LEU A 8 -5.62 0.95 14.45
N GLY A 9 -5.62 -0.39 14.62
CA GLY A 9 -6.81 -1.23 14.41
C GLY A 9 -7.09 -1.58 12.94
N ILE A 10 -6.32 -1.06 11.99
CA ILE A 10 -6.38 -1.39 10.56
C ILE A 10 -5.57 -2.67 10.32
N ILE A 11 -6.18 -3.64 9.64
CA ILE A 11 -5.57 -4.90 9.25
C ILE A 11 -5.33 -4.88 7.75
N ILE A 12 -4.07 -5.01 7.34
CA ILE A 12 -3.68 -5.14 5.94
C ILE A 12 -3.46 -6.61 5.63
N SER A 13 -4.17 -7.13 4.62
CA SER A 13 -4.04 -8.51 4.17
C SER A 13 -4.00 -8.61 2.65
N MET A 14 -3.30 -9.61 2.12
CA MET A 14 -3.22 -9.86 0.68
C MET A 14 -3.02 -11.35 0.44
N ASN A 15 -3.70 -11.89 -0.56
CA ASN A 15 -3.45 -13.24 -1.07
C ASN A 15 -2.68 -13.12 -2.39
N TYR A 16 -1.50 -13.72 -2.49
CA TYR A 16 -0.70 -13.66 -3.71
C TYR A 16 -1.29 -14.50 -4.86
N ASN A 17 -2.17 -15.46 -4.55
CA ASN A 17 -2.87 -16.31 -5.51
C ASN A 17 -4.34 -15.89 -5.67
N ASP A 18 -4.63 -14.60 -5.44
CA ASP A 18 -5.95 -14.02 -5.72
C ASP A 18 -6.12 -13.69 -7.21
N HIS A 19 -7.31 -13.20 -7.57
CA HIS A 19 -7.60 -12.73 -8.92
C HIS A 19 -6.87 -11.41 -9.24
N ALA A 20 -6.63 -11.19 -10.53
CA ALA A 20 -6.05 -9.94 -11.05
C ALA A 20 -7.10 -8.81 -11.09
N PRO A 21 -6.68 -7.52 -10.95
CA PRO A 21 -5.32 -7.03 -10.74
C PRO A 21 -4.83 -7.21 -9.30
N PRO A 22 -3.50 -7.18 -9.04
CA PRO A 22 -2.96 -7.29 -7.68
C PRO A 22 -3.52 -6.20 -6.76
N HIS A 23 -4.07 -6.58 -5.61
CA HIS A 23 -4.68 -5.68 -4.64
C HIS A 23 -4.41 -6.15 -3.21
N PHE A 24 -4.58 -5.25 -2.24
CA PHE A 24 -4.63 -5.59 -0.82
C PHE A 24 -5.94 -5.15 -0.20
N HIS A 25 -6.29 -5.76 0.93
CA HIS A 25 -7.48 -5.44 1.70
C HIS A 25 -7.07 -4.72 2.97
N ALA A 26 -7.73 -3.60 3.26
CA ALA A 26 -7.63 -2.89 4.52
C ALA A 26 -8.96 -3.05 5.27
N ARG A 27 -8.92 -3.59 6.50
CA ARG A 27 -10.12 -3.76 7.33
C ARG A 27 -9.99 -2.99 8.64
N TYR A 28 -11.05 -2.30 9.05
CA TYR A 28 -11.18 -1.63 10.35
C TYR A 28 -12.57 -1.89 10.93
N GLY A 29 -12.65 -2.66 12.03
CA GLY A 29 -13.94 -3.15 12.53
C GLY A 29 -14.67 -3.97 11.46
N ASP A 30 -15.88 -3.53 11.11
CA ASP A 30 -16.72 -4.14 10.06
C ASP A 30 -16.48 -3.52 8.67
N ASP A 31 -15.75 -2.40 8.57
CA ASP A 31 -15.47 -1.73 7.31
C ASP A 31 -14.29 -2.38 6.59
N GLN A 32 -14.39 -2.47 5.25
CA GLN A 32 -13.34 -3.02 4.38
C GLN A 32 -13.15 -2.16 3.13
N ALA A 33 -11.89 -1.89 2.78
CA ALA A 33 -11.47 -1.32 1.50
C ALA A 33 -10.61 -2.32 0.72
N ILE A 34 -10.73 -2.29 -0.61
CA ILE A 34 -9.87 -3.02 -1.55
C ILE A 34 -9.10 -1.99 -2.35
N ILE A 35 -7.77 -2.10 -2.35
CA ILE A 35 -6.88 -1.13 -2.99
C ILE A 35 -6.03 -1.86 -4.01
N GLU A 36 -6.16 -1.49 -5.28
CA GLU A 36 -5.31 -2.01 -6.35
C GLU A 36 -3.89 -1.48 -6.21
N ILE A 37 -2.90 -2.37 -6.27
CA ILE A 37 -1.48 -1.99 -6.14
C ILE A 37 -1.07 -1.02 -7.26
N GLN A 38 -1.68 -1.14 -8.45
CA GLN A 38 -1.41 -0.25 -9.57
C GLN A 38 -1.93 1.18 -9.34
N THR A 39 -2.98 1.34 -8.55
CA THR A 39 -3.50 2.66 -8.19
C THR A 39 -2.65 3.38 -7.15
N LEU A 40 -1.71 2.68 -6.50
CA LEU A 40 -0.74 3.34 -5.64
C LEU A 40 0.18 4.22 -6.50
N HIS A 41 0.69 5.32 -5.93
CA HIS A 41 1.68 6.23 -6.53
C HIS A 41 3.03 5.54 -6.84
N ARG A 42 3.02 4.47 -7.66
CA ARG A 42 4.10 3.50 -7.80
C ARG A 42 5.40 4.15 -8.25
N GLU A 43 5.33 5.03 -9.25
CA GLU A 43 6.51 5.74 -9.76
C GLU A 43 7.09 6.67 -8.70
N GLU A 44 6.25 7.43 -8.01
CA GLU A 44 6.66 8.34 -6.94
C GLU A 44 7.26 7.56 -5.75
N LEU A 45 6.65 6.43 -5.36
CA LEU A 45 7.15 5.54 -4.32
C LEU A 45 8.49 4.90 -4.68
N LEU A 46 8.70 4.51 -5.94
CA LEU A 46 9.99 3.97 -6.40
C LEU A 46 11.09 5.04 -6.40
N GLU A 47 10.76 6.27 -6.78
CA GLU A 47 11.68 7.41 -6.70
C GLU A 47 12.02 7.75 -5.24
N ASP A 48 11.02 7.79 -4.35
CA ASP A 48 11.23 8.01 -2.92
C ASP A 48 12.10 6.91 -2.30
N TRP A 49 11.89 5.64 -2.68
CA TRP A 49 12.75 4.53 -2.26
C TRP A 49 14.22 4.76 -2.70
N ARG A 50 14.43 5.24 -3.93
CA ARG A 50 15.77 5.55 -4.44
C ARG A 50 16.41 6.70 -3.66
N LEU A 51 15.65 7.75 -3.31
CA LEU A 51 16.10 8.88 -2.49
C LEU A 51 16.46 8.44 -1.06
N ALA A 52 15.61 7.62 -0.43
CA ALA A 52 15.85 7.08 0.90
C ALA A 52 17.16 6.28 0.98
N ARG A 53 17.42 5.42 -0.01
CA ARG A 53 18.67 4.64 -0.11
C ARG A 53 19.92 5.52 -0.29
N ALA A 54 19.76 6.71 -0.84
CA ALA A 54 20.83 7.69 -1.01
C ALA A 54 20.95 8.67 0.17
N SER A 55 20.16 8.48 1.24
CA SER A 55 20.05 9.43 2.36
C SER A 55 19.69 10.86 1.92
N ALA A 56 18.94 10.98 0.81
CA ALA A 56 18.46 12.26 0.30
C ALA A 56 17.07 12.61 0.87
N PRO A 57 16.67 13.89 0.88
CA PRO A 57 15.33 14.30 1.25
C PRO A 57 14.26 13.63 0.36
N LEU A 58 13.19 13.13 0.97
CA LEU A 58 12.07 12.48 0.27
C LEU A 58 11.13 13.52 -0.36
N LYS A 59 10.41 13.12 -1.42
CA LYS A 59 9.39 13.97 -2.03
C LYS A 59 8.05 13.75 -1.32
N ARG A 60 7.17 14.74 -1.40
CA ARG A 60 5.80 14.60 -0.90
C ARG A 60 4.95 13.98 -1.99
N ILE A 61 4.37 12.82 -1.71
CA ILE A 61 3.38 12.17 -2.56
C ILE A 61 2.00 12.67 -2.16
N ALA A 62 1.18 13.10 -3.12
CA ALA A 62 -0.19 13.51 -2.85
C ALA A 62 -1.02 12.31 -2.34
N PRO A 63 -2.09 12.50 -1.56
CA PRO A 63 -3.02 11.41 -1.26
C PRO A 63 -3.70 10.91 -2.53
N LEU A 64 -4.04 9.62 -2.57
CA LEU A 64 -4.96 9.09 -3.57
C LEU A 64 -6.32 9.76 -3.39
N ALA A 65 -6.89 10.25 -4.49
CA ALA A 65 -8.19 10.94 -4.53
C ALA A 65 -9.36 9.98 -4.40
#